data_AF-R5ZI65-F1
#
_entry.id   AF-R5ZI65-F1
#
_cell.length_a   1.000
_cell.length_b   1.000
_cell.length_c   1.000
_cell.angle_alpha   90.00
_cell.angle_beta   90.00
_cell.angle_gamma   90.00
#
_symmetry.space_group_name_H-M   'P 1'
#
loop_
_entity.id
_entity.type
_entity.pdbx_description
1 polymer ?
#
loop_
_entity_poly.entity_id
_entity_poly.type
_entity_poly.pdbx_seq_one_letter_code
_entity_poly.pdbx_strand_id
1 'polypeptide(L)'
;MKKSNLGYVLVLIAALMWGSIGIFVNGISAMGVSSQSMAAFRLLVGALILAPVLMFMGCRPGEGSTVAQGPLALFKASPKELVPCALVGIVGLAAANTCYYECMGEVGMSTASVLLYTSPVFGVMLGRVLYREDVTPNKLVAIVFNIVGCVLAVTNGDLSGFHFSVWGVTSGVIAGLCGASLAVFSRIATKTVHPLAVTFWGFVFGGAVMAAIAAPWPDVAAAMSPQLLLLFLGFGLIPTAVAYILYMQGLSMGLETSKVPVVMSFETVVTVLVGIGVYAEPAGAIKVLGIVLVLASILIMNTDFSKLRNSVFVGHVIESMTFKPNAWWTEKSQDMDLFKERTGIALEPTVQESPWYFVR
;
A
#
# COMPACT_ATOMS: atom_id res chain seq x y z
N MET A 1 -22.85 4.52 3.31
CA MET A 1 -21.73 3.90 2.57
C MET A 1 -21.78 2.39 2.77
N LYS A 2 -21.43 1.58 1.76
CA LYS A 2 -21.25 0.12 1.97
C LYS A 2 -20.13 -0.10 3.01
N LYS A 3 -20.27 -1.10 3.90
CA LYS A 3 -19.25 -1.42 4.93
C LYS A 3 -17.85 -1.58 4.33
N SER A 4 -17.73 -2.13 3.12
CA SER A 4 -16.46 -2.23 2.38
C SER A 4 -15.81 -0.89 2.09
N ASN A 5 -16.58 0.12 1.67
CA ASN A 5 -16.05 1.44 1.30
C ASN A 5 -15.55 2.19 2.53
N LEU A 6 -16.27 2.05 3.65
CA LEU A 6 -15.81 2.59 4.93
C LEU A 6 -14.50 1.92 5.36
N GLY A 7 -14.36 0.61 5.14
CA GLY A 7 -13.11 -0.11 5.41
C GLY A 7 -11.92 0.44 4.63
N TYR A 8 -12.08 0.71 3.33
CA TYR A 8 -11.02 1.31 2.51
C TYR A 8 -10.65 2.72 2.96
N VAL A 9 -11.64 3.53 3.37
CA VAL A 9 -11.39 4.87 3.92
C VAL A 9 -10.57 4.78 5.22
N LEU A 10 -10.89 3.84 6.11
CA LEU A 10 -10.11 3.63 7.34
C LEU A 10 -8.66 3.22 7.05
N VAL A 11 -8.45 2.34 6.05
CA VAL A 11 -7.09 1.94 5.62
C VAL A 11 -6.34 3.12 4.98
N LEU A 12 -7.01 3.98 4.20
CA LEU A 12 -6.42 5.21 3.65
C LEU A 12 -5.99 6.19 4.75
N ILE A 13 -6.83 6.39 5.77
CA ILE A 13 -6.48 7.23 6.92
C ILE A 13 -5.28 6.62 7.67
N ALA A 14 -5.25 5.30 7.86
CA ALA A 14 -4.11 4.62 8.46
C ALA A 14 -2.82 4.82 7.63
N ALA A 15 -2.89 4.70 6.30
CA ALA A 15 -1.77 4.95 5.40
C ALA A 15 -1.27 6.40 5.47
N LEU A 16 -2.17 7.37 5.64
CA LEU A 16 -1.80 8.77 5.86
C LEU A 16 -1.04 8.95 7.18
N MET A 17 -1.47 8.28 8.24
CA MET A 17 -0.76 8.31 9.52
C MET A 17 0.61 7.64 9.42
N TRP A 18 0.73 6.52 8.68
CA TRP A 18 2.03 5.91 8.42
C TRP A 18 2.95 6.79 7.57
N GLY A 19 2.43 7.58 6.64
CA GLY A 19 3.26 8.52 5.88
C GLY A 19 3.95 9.60 6.74
N SER A 20 3.46 9.82 7.97
CA SER A 20 4.10 10.72 8.93
C SER A 20 5.25 10.10 9.72
N ILE A 21 5.51 8.79 9.57
CA ILE A 21 6.60 8.05 10.25
C ILE A 21 7.94 8.74 10.06
N GLY A 22 8.22 9.25 8.84
CA GLY A 22 9.48 9.90 8.51
C GLY A 22 9.82 11.09 9.42
N ILE A 23 8.82 11.84 9.88
CA ILE A 23 9.01 12.99 10.79
C ILE A 23 9.62 12.53 12.11
N PHE A 24 9.05 11.46 12.69
CA PHE A 24 9.50 10.90 13.95
C PHE A 24 10.84 10.17 13.80
N VAL A 25 11.00 9.37 12.73
CA VAL A 25 12.23 8.63 12.47
C VAL A 25 13.42 9.56 12.30
N ASN A 26 13.28 10.63 11.51
CA ASN A 26 14.37 11.61 11.33
C ASN A 26 14.67 12.36 12.64
N GLY A 27 13.63 12.74 13.39
CA GLY A 27 13.80 13.40 14.69
C GLY A 27 14.51 12.53 15.72
N ILE A 28 14.16 11.25 15.81
CA ILE A 28 14.76 10.29 16.75
C ILE A 28 16.16 9.85 16.28
N SER A 29 16.35 9.67 14.98
CA SER A 29 17.67 9.34 14.40
C SER A 29 18.69 10.45 14.63
N ALA A 30 18.26 11.72 14.61
CA ALA A 30 19.12 12.86 14.93
C ALA A 30 19.63 12.85 16.38
N MET A 31 18.98 12.07 17.26
CA MET A 31 19.41 11.86 18.65
C MET A 31 20.34 10.65 18.83
N GLY A 32 20.74 10.00 17.73
CA GLY A 32 21.68 8.87 17.75
C GLY A 32 21.05 7.51 18.02
N VAL A 33 19.72 7.39 18.00
CA VAL A 33 19.04 6.10 18.21
C VAL A 33 18.99 5.31 16.90
N SER A 34 19.38 4.04 16.97
CA SER A 34 19.35 3.11 15.83
C SER A 34 17.93 2.80 15.35
N SER A 35 17.75 2.54 14.05
CA SER A 35 16.42 2.30 13.46
C SER A 35 15.73 1.03 13.97
N GLN A 36 16.49 -0.01 14.29
CA GLN A 36 15.97 -1.23 14.91
C GLN A 36 15.43 -0.94 16.32
N SER A 37 16.13 -0.12 17.09
CA SER A 37 15.68 0.33 18.41
C SER A 37 14.42 1.18 18.34
N MET A 38 14.35 2.08 17.35
CA MET A 38 13.15 2.86 17.07
C MET A 38 11.94 1.97 16.81
N ALA A 39 12.09 0.93 15.98
CA ALA A 39 11.00 -0.01 15.67
C ALA A 39 10.54 -0.80 16.90
N ALA A 40 11.48 -1.32 17.71
CA ALA A 40 11.14 -2.07 18.92
C ALA A 40 10.37 -1.20 19.93
N PHE A 41 10.89 -0.01 20.26
CA PHE A 41 10.24 0.91 21.20
C PHE A 41 8.90 1.41 20.68
N ARG A 42 8.77 1.67 19.37
CA ARG A 42 7.49 2.04 18.75
C ARG A 42 6.39 1.02 19.04
N LEU A 43 6.68 -0.27 18.88
CA LEU A 43 5.71 -1.35 19.14
C LEU A 43 5.39 -1.49 20.62
N LEU A 44 6.40 -1.38 21.49
CA LEU A 44 6.20 -1.46 22.94
C LEU A 44 5.39 -0.27 23.49
N VAL A 45 5.72 0.95 23.07
CA VAL A 45 4.97 2.16 23.44
C VAL A 45 3.55 2.09 22.86
N GLY A 46 3.39 1.61 21.62
CA GLY A 46 2.08 1.34 21.02
C GLY A 46 1.25 0.35 21.85
N ALA A 47 1.85 -0.75 22.32
CA ALA A 47 1.18 -1.71 23.20
C ALA A 47 0.79 -1.08 24.55
N LEU A 48 1.67 -0.30 25.16
CA LEU A 48 1.42 0.41 26.41
C LEU A 48 0.28 1.43 26.30
N ILE A 49 0.22 2.17 25.19
CA ILE A 49 -0.87 3.12 24.91
C ILE A 49 -2.18 2.39 24.64
N LEU A 50 -2.13 1.24 23.97
CA LEU A 50 -3.32 0.49 23.62
C LEU A 50 -3.92 -0.27 24.82
N ALA A 51 -3.12 -0.64 25.82
CA ALA A 51 -3.57 -1.31 27.04
C ALA A 51 -4.72 -0.58 27.79
N PRO A 52 -4.65 0.73 28.11
CA PRO A 52 -5.74 1.45 28.77
C PRO A 52 -6.96 1.61 27.86
N VAL A 53 -6.78 1.74 26.54
CA VAL A 53 -7.89 1.78 25.58
C VAL A 53 -8.63 0.44 25.57
N LEU A 54 -7.89 -0.67 25.63
CA LEU A 54 -8.44 -2.02 25.69
C LEU A 54 -9.20 -2.25 27.01
N MET A 55 -8.64 -1.79 28.14
CA MET A 55 -9.32 -1.87 29.44
C MET A 55 -10.62 -1.04 29.44
N PHE A 56 -10.60 0.17 28.90
CA PHE A 56 -11.78 1.03 28.85
C PHE A 56 -12.87 0.49 27.91
N MET A 57 -12.49 -0.07 26.77
CA MET A 57 -13.43 -0.68 25.83
C MET A 57 -13.91 -2.07 26.27
N GLY A 58 -13.09 -2.83 26.99
CA GLY A 58 -13.48 -4.09 27.61
C GLY A 58 -14.56 -3.89 28.67
N CYS A 59 -14.52 -2.75 29.37
CA CYS A 59 -15.56 -2.33 30.32
C CYS A 59 -16.87 -1.84 29.66
N ARG A 60 -16.92 -1.69 28.33
CA ARG A 60 -18.17 -1.30 27.65
C ARG A 60 -19.02 -2.55 27.35
N PRO A 61 -20.34 -2.52 27.59
CA PRO A 61 -21.23 -3.60 27.16
C PRO A 61 -21.10 -3.77 25.64
N GLY A 62 -20.76 -4.98 25.19
CA GLY A 62 -20.73 -5.29 23.77
C GLY A 62 -22.09 -5.03 23.13
N GLU A 63 -22.11 -4.50 21.91
CA GLU A 63 -23.31 -4.23 21.12
C GLU A 63 -24.08 -5.55 20.92
N GLY A 64 -25.04 -5.84 21.82
CA GLY A 64 -25.84 -7.08 21.84
C GLY A 64 -25.64 -8.03 23.02
N SER A 65 -24.85 -7.70 24.05
CA SER A 65 -24.76 -8.51 25.28
C SER A 65 -24.96 -7.66 26.53
N THR A 66 -25.96 -8.02 27.34
CA THR A 66 -26.38 -7.37 28.61
C THR A 66 -25.45 -7.66 29.80
N VAL A 67 -24.30 -8.29 29.55
CA VAL A 67 -23.32 -8.63 30.59
C VAL A 67 -22.10 -7.72 30.42
N ALA A 68 -21.85 -6.87 31.42
CA ALA A 68 -20.61 -6.12 31.53
C ALA A 68 -19.44 -7.12 31.58
N GLN A 69 -18.71 -7.24 30.47
CA GLN A 69 -17.50 -8.03 30.43
C GLN A 69 -16.42 -7.24 31.18
N GLY A 70 -15.68 -7.90 32.09
CA GLY A 70 -14.68 -7.20 32.90
C GLY A 70 -13.53 -6.62 32.06
N PRO A 71 -12.68 -5.75 32.65
CA PRO A 71 -11.56 -5.09 31.95
C PRO A 71 -10.58 -6.06 31.26
N LEU A 72 -10.56 -7.33 31.69
CA LEU A 72 -9.70 -8.38 31.17
C LEU A 72 -10.39 -9.29 30.13
N ALA A 73 -11.67 -9.10 29.83
CA ALA A 73 -12.40 -9.99 28.92
C ALA A 73 -11.87 -9.93 27.47
N LEU A 74 -11.49 -8.72 27.01
CA LEU A 74 -10.82 -8.54 25.72
C LEU A 74 -9.35 -8.97 25.74
N PHE A 75 -8.73 -9.04 26.92
CA PHE A 75 -7.38 -9.60 27.10
C PHE A 75 -7.38 -11.13 27.09
N LYS A 76 -8.51 -11.75 27.46
CA LYS A 76 -8.67 -13.20 27.59
C LYS A 76 -8.86 -13.86 26.23
N ALA A 77 -7.85 -13.76 25.37
CA ALA A 77 -7.80 -14.51 24.12
C ALA A 77 -7.49 -15.98 24.41
N SER A 78 -8.23 -16.89 23.78
CA SER A 78 -7.96 -18.32 23.86
C SER A 78 -6.56 -18.63 23.31
N PRO A 79 -5.84 -19.67 23.79
CA PRO A 79 -4.55 -20.06 23.22
C PRO A 79 -4.59 -20.28 21.70
N LYS A 80 -5.74 -20.70 21.17
CA LYS A 80 -5.97 -20.88 19.72
C LYS A 80 -6.11 -19.56 18.96
N GLU A 81 -6.57 -18.51 19.63
CA GLU A 81 -6.74 -17.15 19.11
C GLU A 81 -5.46 -16.32 19.24
N LEU A 82 -4.58 -16.69 20.18
CA LEU A 82 -3.26 -16.10 20.34
C LEU A 82 -2.33 -16.42 19.16
N VAL A 83 -2.45 -17.61 18.56
CA VAL A 83 -1.60 -18.06 17.45
C VAL A 83 -1.65 -17.08 16.26
N PRO A 84 -2.82 -16.72 15.69
CA PRO A 84 -2.85 -15.76 14.60
C PRO A 84 -2.39 -14.35 15.01
N CYS A 85 -2.61 -13.94 16.27
CA CYS A 85 -2.10 -12.67 16.79
C CYS A 85 -0.56 -12.67 16.90
N ALA A 86 0.02 -13.79 17.32
CA ALA A 86 1.46 -13.99 17.36
C ALA A 86 2.06 -14.04 15.95
N LEU A 87 1.38 -14.65 14.98
CA LEU A 87 1.82 -14.62 13.57
C LEU A 87 1.81 -13.20 13.01
N VAL A 88 0.78 -12.41 13.31
CA VAL A 88 0.74 -10.97 12.97
C VAL A 88 1.95 -10.25 13.56
N GLY A 89 2.22 -10.40 14.86
CA GLY A 89 3.32 -9.72 15.54
C GLY A 89 4.71 -10.18 15.11
N ILE A 90 4.94 -11.50 15.07
CA ILE A 90 6.26 -12.10 14.83
C ILE A 90 6.58 -12.09 13.34
N VAL A 91 5.71 -12.63 12.49
CA VAL A 91 5.97 -12.74 11.05
C VAL A 91 5.66 -11.42 10.35
N GLY A 92 4.50 -10.84 10.65
CA GLY A 92 4.01 -9.66 9.95
C GLY A 92 4.71 -8.35 10.36
N LEU A 93 5.10 -8.20 11.62
CA LEU A 93 5.78 -7.00 12.11
C LEU A 93 7.28 -7.25 12.35
N ALA A 94 7.66 -8.14 13.25
CA ALA A 94 9.06 -8.27 13.66
C ALA A 94 9.96 -8.76 12.53
N ALA A 95 9.63 -9.89 11.89
CA ALA A 95 10.42 -10.43 10.78
C ALA A 95 10.44 -9.48 9.58
N ALA A 96 9.31 -8.85 9.24
CA ALA A 96 9.24 -7.85 8.19
C ALA A 96 10.20 -6.67 8.45
N ASN A 97 10.19 -6.12 9.66
CA ASN A 97 11.05 -5.00 10.04
C ASN A 97 12.52 -5.42 10.07
N THR A 98 12.87 -6.57 10.68
CA THR A 98 14.26 -7.03 10.73
C THR A 98 14.82 -7.24 9.33
N CYS A 99 14.11 -7.94 8.45
CA CYS A 99 14.54 -8.17 7.08
C CYS A 99 14.65 -6.86 6.29
N TYR A 100 13.75 -5.91 6.53
CA TYR A 100 13.81 -4.58 5.92
C TYR A 100 15.03 -3.78 6.37
N TYR A 101 15.38 -3.84 7.66
CA TYR A 101 16.57 -3.16 8.20
C TYR A 101 17.87 -3.79 7.67
N GLU A 102 17.95 -5.12 7.60
CA GLU A 102 19.08 -5.80 6.98
C GLU A 102 19.22 -5.45 5.50
N CYS A 103 18.11 -5.44 4.75
CA CYS A 103 18.08 -5.00 3.37
C CYS A 103 18.60 -3.56 3.23
N MET A 104 18.10 -2.64 4.04
CA MET A 104 18.53 -1.24 4.02
C MET A 104 20.03 -1.07 4.30
N GLY A 105 20.62 -1.88 5.19
CA GLY A 105 22.06 -1.86 5.47
C GLY A 105 22.92 -2.33 4.30
N GLU A 106 22.41 -3.26 3.49
CA GLU A 106 23.16 -3.92 2.41
C GLU A 106 23.00 -3.24 1.03
N VAL A 107 21.79 -2.81 0.69
CA VAL A 107 21.46 -2.27 -0.66
C VAL A 107 21.04 -0.80 -0.64
N GLY A 108 21.02 -0.19 0.55
CA GLY A 108 20.61 1.20 0.76
C GLY A 108 19.10 1.38 0.94
N MET A 109 18.73 2.53 1.52
CA MET A 109 17.34 2.86 1.90
C MET A 109 16.37 2.89 0.70
N SER A 110 16.77 3.52 -0.41
CA SER A 110 15.92 3.64 -1.60
C SER A 110 15.61 2.28 -2.21
N THR A 111 16.64 1.43 -2.37
CA THR A 111 16.49 0.06 -2.90
C THR A 111 15.66 -0.81 -1.97
N ALA A 112 15.87 -0.72 -0.66
CA ALA A 112 15.10 -1.48 0.32
C ALA A 112 13.61 -1.11 0.29
N SER A 113 13.28 0.18 0.19
CA SER A 113 11.90 0.64 0.03
C SER A 113 11.24 0.08 -1.24
N VAL A 114 11.95 0.09 -2.38
CA VAL A 114 11.45 -0.50 -3.63
C VAL A 114 11.12 -1.98 -3.47
N LEU A 115 12.01 -2.75 -2.82
CA LEU A 115 11.78 -4.17 -2.57
C LEU A 115 10.60 -4.39 -1.62
N LEU A 116 10.40 -3.54 -0.61
CA LEU A 116 9.24 -3.60 0.26
C LEU A 116 7.92 -3.37 -0.52
N TYR A 117 7.93 -2.47 -1.50
CA TYR A 117 6.78 -2.23 -2.39
C TYR A 117 6.51 -3.34 -3.41
N THR A 118 7.22 -4.47 -3.34
CA THR A 118 6.78 -5.73 -3.96
C THR A 118 5.67 -6.43 -3.16
N SER A 119 5.40 -5.98 -1.93
CA SER A 119 4.33 -6.49 -1.06
C SER A 119 2.95 -6.62 -1.76
N PRO A 120 2.47 -5.66 -2.58
CA PRO A 120 1.28 -5.84 -3.41
C PRO A 120 1.26 -7.07 -4.31
N VAL A 121 2.40 -7.47 -4.89
CA VAL A 121 2.51 -8.67 -5.73
C VAL A 121 2.20 -9.90 -4.87
N PHE A 122 2.84 -9.99 -3.71
CA PHE A 122 2.62 -11.07 -2.75
C PHE A 122 1.20 -11.04 -2.17
N GLY A 123 0.62 -9.86 -1.96
CA GLY A 123 -0.75 -9.69 -1.48
C GLY A 123 -1.78 -10.28 -2.45
N VAL A 124 -1.60 -10.07 -3.75
CA VAL A 124 -2.47 -10.67 -4.78
C VAL A 124 -2.23 -12.17 -4.89
N MET A 125 -0.97 -12.64 -4.85
CA MET A 125 -0.64 -14.06 -4.86
C MET A 125 -1.27 -14.80 -3.68
N LEU A 126 -1.08 -14.28 -2.45
CA LEU A 126 -1.65 -14.85 -1.24
C LEU A 126 -3.18 -14.77 -1.25
N GLY A 127 -3.75 -13.66 -1.73
CA GLY A 127 -5.20 -13.51 -1.91
C GLY A 127 -5.79 -14.59 -2.84
N ARG A 128 -5.11 -14.89 -3.94
CA ARG A 128 -5.51 -15.93 -4.90
C ARG A 128 -5.37 -17.34 -4.33
N VAL A 129 -4.30 -17.62 -3.57
CA VAL A 129 -4.04 -18.95 -3.01
C VAL A 129 -4.94 -19.24 -1.82
N LEU A 130 -5.06 -18.31 -0.86
CA LEU A 130 -5.79 -18.55 0.39
C LEU A 130 -7.29 -18.28 0.28
N TYR A 131 -7.69 -17.24 -0.46
CA TYR A 131 -9.08 -16.80 -0.54
C TYR A 131 -9.73 -17.05 -1.90
N ARG A 132 -8.98 -17.61 -2.86
CA ARG A 132 -9.43 -17.82 -4.25
C ARG A 132 -9.96 -16.53 -4.88
N GLU A 133 -9.38 -15.38 -4.50
CA GLU A 133 -9.71 -14.09 -5.10
C GLU A 133 -9.31 -14.10 -6.59
N ASP A 134 -10.20 -13.66 -7.47
CA ASP A 134 -9.90 -13.58 -8.90
C ASP A 134 -8.79 -12.56 -9.17
N VAL A 135 -7.80 -12.99 -9.94
CA VAL A 135 -6.72 -12.12 -10.46
C VAL A 135 -7.22 -11.52 -11.76
N THR A 136 -7.84 -10.35 -11.65
CA THR A 136 -8.29 -9.60 -12.84
C THR A 136 -7.12 -8.85 -13.48
N PRO A 137 -7.16 -8.58 -14.80
CA PRO A 137 -6.14 -7.77 -15.48
C PRO A 137 -5.92 -6.41 -14.80
N ASN A 138 -6.97 -5.82 -14.22
CA ASN A 138 -6.92 -4.54 -13.53
C ASN A 138 -6.00 -4.61 -12.31
N LYS A 139 -6.04 -5.72 -11.55
CA LYS A 139 -5.16 -5.92 -10.40
C LYS A 139 -3.70 -5.94 -10.85
N LEU A 140 -3.40 -6.60 -11.96
CA LEU A 140 -2.04 -6.64 -12.52
C LEU A 140 -1.56 -5.25 -12.96
N VAL A 141 -2.39 -4.51 -13.72
CA VAL A 141 -2.06 -3.15 -14.15
C VAL A 141 -1.87 -2.22 -12.95
N ALA A 142 -2.74 -2.29 -11.95
CA ALA A 142 -2.61 -1.50 -10.73
C ALA A 142 -1.29 -1.80 -10.00
N ILE A 143 -0.90 -3.07 -9.87
CA ILE A 143 0.36 -3.44 -9.22
C ILE A 143 1.56 -2.86 -9.98
N VAL A 144 1.59 -2.95 -11.31
CA VAL A 144 2.67 -2.39 -12.13
C VAL A 144 2.76 -0.87 -11.92
N PHE A 145 1.62 -0.17 -12.00
CA PHE A 145 1.57 1.28 -11.76
C PHE A 145 2.02 1.65 -10.34
N ASN A 146 1.65 0.83 -9.36
CA ASN A 146 2.02 1.04 -7.96
C ASN A 146 3.53 0.90 -7.75
N ILE A 147 4.12 -0.20 -8.24
CA ILE A 147 5.57 -0.45 -8.12
C ILE A 147 6.35 0.67 -8.83
N VAL A 148 6.00 0.99 -10.08
CA VAL A 148 6.68 2.04 -10.84
C VAL A 148 6.50 3.40 -10.16
N GLY A 149 5.29 3.71 -9.69
CA GLY A 149 5.00 4.96 -8.99
C GLY A 149 5.81 5.11 -7.70
N CYS A 150 5.84 4.07 -6.86
CA CYS A 150 6.63 4.05 -5.63
C CYS A 150 8.15 4.17 -5.91
N VAL A 151 8.66 3.47 -6.93
CA VAL A 151 10.07 3.57 -7.34
C VAL A 151 10.41 5.01 -7.71
N LEU A 152 9.63 5.65 -8.59
CA LEU A 152 9.89 7.02 -9.03
C LEU A 152 9.75 8.02 -7.89
N ALA A 153 8.76 7.81 -7.00
CA ALA A 153 8.51 8.66 -5.85
C ALA A 153 9.68 8.65 -4.84
N VAL A 154 10.28 7.48 -4.61
CA VAL A 154 11.38 7.32 -3.64
C VAL A 154 12.75 7.64 -4.24
N THR A 155 13.03 7.15 -5.45
CA THR A 155 14.36 7.29 -6.08
C THR A 155 14.58 8.65 -6.74
N ASN A 156 13.52 9.44 -6.94
CA ASN A 156 13.56 10.67 -7.76
C ASN A 156 14.14 10.43 -9.17
N GLY A 157 14.05 9.19 -9.68
CA GLY A 157 14.63 8.78 -10.96
C GLY A 157 16.14 8.58 -10.97
N ASP A 158 16.80 8.73 -9.82
CA ASP A 158 18.22 8.44 -9.68
C ASP A 158 18.43 7.00 -9.22
N LEU A 159 18.87 6.16 -10.15
CA LEU A 159 19.18 4.75 -9.93
C LEU A 159 20.68 4.52 -9.70
N SER A 160 21.50 5.58 -9.66
CA SER A 160 22.96 5.49 -9.55
C SER A 160 23.45 4.87 -8.23
N GLY A 161 22.62 4.91 -7.19
CA GLY A 161 22.90 4.31 -5.87
C GLY A 161 22.49 2.84 -5.72
N PHE A 162 22.11 2.14 -6.79
CA PHE A 162 21.74 0.72 -6.72
C PHE A 162 22.97 -0.17 -6.49
N HIS A 163 23.24 -0.47 -5.22
CA HIS A 163 24.16 -1.53 -4.84
C HIS A 163 23.40 -2.86 -4.81
N PHE A 164 23.84 -3.82 -5.61
CA PHE A 164 23.27 -5.16 -5.63
C PHE A 164 24.02 -6.07 -4.65
N SER A 165 23.43 -6.27 -3.47
CA SER A 165 23.80 -7.35 -2.54
C SER A 165 22.76 -8.46 -2.68
N VAL A 166 23.22 -9.69 -2.98
CA VAL A 166 22.31 -10.86 -3.08
C VAL A 166 21.54 -11.03 -1.77
N TRP A 167 22.23 -10.87 -0.62
CA TRP A 167 21.62 -10.96 0.69
C TRP A 167 20.57 -9.86 0.90
N GLY A 168 20.92 -8.60 0.60
CA GLY A 168 19.98 -7.48 0.75
C GLY A 168 18.75 -7.59 -0.17
N VAL A 169 18.92 -8.05 -1.41
CA VAL A 169 17.77 -8.29 -2.30
C VAL A 169 16.88 -9.40 -1.75
N THR A 170 17.46 -10.51 -1.29
CA THR A 170 16.67 -11.60 -0.71
C THR A 170 15.93 -11.18 0.56
N SER A 171 16.57 -10.43 1.46
CA SER A 171 15.93 -9.94 2.68
C SER A 171 14.84 -8.90 2.38
N GLY A 172 15.03 -8.04 1.39
CA GLY A 172 13.99 -7.11 0.94
C GLY A 172 12.75 -7.80 0.36
N VAL A 173 12.94 -8.86 -0.45
CA VAL A 173 11.83 -9.66 -0.98
C VAL A 173 11.11 -10.41 0.14
N ILE A 174 11.85 -10.97 1.10
CA ILE A 174 11.27 -11.60 2.29
C ILE A 174 10.47 -10.58 3.11
N ALA A 175 10.98 -9.35 3.27
CA ALA A 175 10.25 -8.27 3.95
C ALA A 175 8.92 -7.94 3.24
N GLY A 176 8.93 -7.86 1.90
CA GLY A 176 7.72 -7.69 1.09
C GLY A 176 6.70 -8.83 1.30
N LEU A 177 7.17 -10.08 1.33
CA LEU A 177 6.34 -11.25 1.60
C LEU A 177 5.76 -11.24 3.03
N CYS A 178 6.57 -10.91 4.03
CA CYS A 178 6.14 -10.76 5.42
C CYS A 178 5.11 -9.63 5.57
N GLY A 179 5.32 -8.50 4.89
CA GLY A 179 4.38 -7.39 4.84
C GLY A 179 3.04 -7.74 4.17
N ALA A 180 3.05 -8.54 3.11
CA ALA A 180 1.81 -9.06 2.53
C ALA A 180 1.10 -10.07 3.45
N SER A 181 1.89 -10.91 4.12
CA SER A 181 1.40 -11.89 5.10
C SER A 181 0.77 -11.22 6.30
N LEU A 182 1.23 -10.03 6.70
CA LEU A 182 0.60 -9.21 7.73
C LEU A 182 -0.88 -8.96 7.42
N ALA A 183 -1.20 -8.50 6.20
CA ALA A 183 -2.59 -8.21 5.83
C ALA A 183 -3.48 -9.47 5.88
N VAL A 184 -2.93 -10.61 5.47
CA VAL A 184 -3.61 -11.91 5.46
C VAL A 184 -3.85 -12.41 6.88
N PHE A 185 -2.81 -12.50 7.71
CA PHE A 185 -2.94 -12.94 9.09
C PHE A 185 -3.81 -12.00 9.91
N SER A 186 -3.72 -10.68 9.67
CA SER A 186 -4.61 -9.70 10.29
C SER A 186 -6.06 -9.94 9.93
N ARG A 187 -6.37 -10.17 8.64
CA ARG A 187 -7.74 -10.53 8.22
C ARG A 187 -8.24 -11.82 8.87
N ILE A 188 -7.39 -12.83 9.03
CA ILE A 188 -7.75 -14.08 9.72
C ILE A 188 -8.03 -13.80 11.20
N ALA A 189 -7.13 -13.10 11.89
CA ALA A 189 -7.23 -12.80 13.31
C ALA A 189 -8.48 -11.96 13.63
N THR A 190 -8.78 -10.95 12.81
CA THR A 190 -9.96 -10.07 12.99
C THR A 190 -11.31 -10.77 12.79
N LYS A 191 -11.35 -12.00 12.25
CA LYS A 191 -12.59 -12.79 12.16
C LYS A 191 -12.97 -13.46 13.47
N THR A 192 -11.97 -13.82 14.28
CA THR A 192 -12.15 -14.56 15.54
C THR A 192 -11.98 -13.68 16.76
N VAL A 193 -11.16 -12.63 16.67
CA VAL A 193 -10.78 -11.75 17.77
C VAL A 193 -11.12 -10.31 17.44
N HIS A 194 -11.49 -9.53 18.46
CA HIS A 194 -11.75 -8.10 18.30
C HIS A 194 -10.49 -7.38 17.73
N PRO A 195 -10.62 -6.50 16.71
CA PRO A 195 -9.48 -5.85 16.03
C PRO A 195 -8.46 -5.21 16.98
N LEU A 196 -8.93 -4.56 18.04
CA LEU A 196 -8.05 -3.95 19.05
C LEU A 196 -7.19 -4.97 19.81
N ALA A 197 -7.75 -6.14 20.15
CA ALA A 197 -7.02 -7.18 20.87
C ALA A 197 -5.97 -7.84 19.96
N VAL A 198 -6.28 -7.98 18.65
CA VAL A 198 -5.30 -8.42 17.64
C VAL A 198 -4.12 -7.45 17.58
N THR A 199 -4.38 -6.14 17.51
CA THR A 199 -3.31 -5.12 17.51
C THR A 199 -2.49 -5.18 18.79
N PHE A 200 -3.14 -5.28 19.96
CA PHE A 200 -2.45 -5.33 21.24
C PHE A 200 -1.51 -6.53 21.34
N TRP A 201 -2.02 -7.74 21.12
CA TRP A 201 -1.19 -8.95 21.18
C TRP A 201 -0.14 -8.97 20.08
N GLY A 202 -0.46 -8.48 18.87
CA GLY A 202 0.52 -8.33 17.80
C GLY A 202 1.67 -7.41 18.17
N PHE A 203 1.40 -6.28 18.83
CA PHE A 203 2.44 -5.37 19.33
C PHE A 203 3.23 -5.94 20.49
N VAL A 204 2.59 -6.67 21.41
CA VAL A 204 3.29 -7.35 22.51
C VAL A 204 4.26 -8.39 21.97
N PHE A 205 3.81 -9.29 21.09
CA PHE A 205 4.68 -10.34 20.52
C PHE A 205 5.74 -9.75 19.59
N GLY A 206 5.35 -8.86 18.67
CA GLY A 206 6.27 -8.22 17.74
C GLY A 206 7.30 -7.35 18.45
N GLY A 207 6.85 -6.53 19.41
CA GLY A 207 7.70 -5.69 20.24
C GLY A 207 8.65 -6.50 21.12
N ALA A 208 8.18 -7.59 21.75
CA ALA A 208 9.03 -8.46 22.55
C ALA A 208 10.12 -9.15 21.71
N VAL A 209 9.77 -9.70 20.55
CA VAL A 209 10.75 -10.33 19.64
C VAL A 209 11.74 -9.30 19.12
N MET A 210 11.28 -8.12 18.68
CA MET A 210 12.19 -7.07 18.24
C MET A 210 13.06 -6.55 19.37
N ALA A 211 12.54 -6.41 20.60
CA ALA A 211 13.34 -6.01 21.75
C ALA A 211 14.39 -7.05 22.13
N ALA A 212 14.09 -8.34 21.95
CA ALA A 212 15.05 -9.42 22.17
C ALA A 212 16.16 -9.44 21.11
N ILE A 213 15.84 -9.14 19.84
CA ILE A 213 16.81 -9.12 18.74
C ILE A 213 17.66 -7.84 18.76
N ALA A 214 17.01 -6.67 18.90
CA ALA A 214 17.67 -5.37 18.81
C ALA A 214 18.35 -4.94 20.11
N ALA A 215 17.98 -5.54 21.26
CA ALA A 215 18.45 -5.16 22.59
C ALA A 215 18.55 -3.63 22.79
N PRO A 216 17.45 -2.87 22.58
CA PRO A 216 17.51 -1.43 22.31
C PRO A 216 17.82 -0.56 23.54
N TRP A 217 18.01 -1.19 24.69
CA TRP A 217 18.15 -0.54 26.00
C TRP A 217 19.39 0.36 26.14
N PRO A 218 20.59 0.01 25.63
CA PRO A 218 21.78 0.86 25.76
C PRO A 218 21.65 2.15 24.94
N ASP A 219 21.23 2.03 23.68
CA ASP A 219 21.09 3.17 22.75
C ASP A 219 20.07 4.19 23.27
N VAL A 220 18.92 3.70 23.76
CA VAL A 220 17.83 4.57 24.23
C VAL A 220 18.12 5.13 25.62
N ALA A 221 18.81 4.38 26.50
CA ALA A 221 19.26 4.91 27.78
C ALA A 221 20.32 6.01 27.61
N ALA A 222 21.22 5.87 26.63
CA ALA A 222 22.23 6.87 26.33
C ALA A 222 21.64 8.16 25.74
N ALA A 223 20.61 8.04 24.89
CA ALA A 223 19.95 9.18 24.26
C ALA A 223 18.78 9.76 25.08
N MET A 224 18.57 9.29 26.32
CA MET A 224 17.36 9.58 27.10
C MET A 224 17.22 11.08 27.39
N SER A 225 16.26 11.72 26.73
CA SER A 225 15.89 13.11 26.96
C SER A 225 14.37 13.29 27.02
N PRO A 226 13.87 14.38 27.65
CA PRO A 226 12.45 14.71 27.64
C PRO A 226 11.89 14.86 26.21
N GLN A 227 12.70 15.37 25.26
CA GLN A 227 12.29 15.46 23.86
C GLN A 227 12.17 14.07 23.22
N LEU A 228 13.10 13.15 23.49
CA LEU A 228 13.06 11.79 22.96
C LEU A 228 11.82 11.04 23.44
N LEU A 229 11.44 11.19 24.71
CA LEU A 229 10.23 10.60 25.26
C LEU A 229 8.97 11.13 24.57
N LEU A 230 8.91 12.44 24.30
CA LEU A 230 7.79 13.07 23.60
C LEU A 230 7.70 12.59 22.15
N LEU A 231 8.84 12.43 21.48
CA LEU A 231 8.92 11.86 20.13
C LEU A 231 8.48 10.39 20.12
N PHE A 232 8.95 9.57 21.05
CA PHE A 232 8.51 8.17 21.16
C PHE A 232 7.03 8.03 21.50
N LEU A 233 6.50 8.92 22.35
CA LEU A 233 5.08 8.94 22.68
C LEU A 233 4.24 9.30 21.45
N GLY A 234 4.63 10.35 20.72
CA GLY A 234 3.99 10.73 19.45
C GLY A 234 4.08 9.61 18.41
N PHE A 235 5.24 8.97 18.32
CA PHE A 235 5.49 7.88 17.38
C PHE A 235 4.70 6.61 17.73
N GLY A 236 4.62 6.25 19.01
CA GLY A 236 3.80 5.14 19.49
C GLY A 236 2.29 5.43 19.40
N LEU A 237 1.87 6.68 19.47
CA LEU A 237 0.46 7.06 19.41
C LEU A 237 -0.06 7.14 17.98
N ILE A 238 0.53 8.02 17.16
CA ILE A 238 -0.04 8.43 15.87
C ILE A 238 0.16 7.33 14.81
N PRO A 239 1.39 7.05 14.32
CA PRO A 239 1.59 6.04 13.28
C PRO A 239 1.54 4.60 13.80
N THR A 240 1.34 4.38 15.11
CA THR A 240 1.37 3.03 15.67
C THR A 240 0.02 2.67 16.27
N ALA A 241 -0.35 3.18 17.43
CA ALA A 241 -1.63 2.83 18.03
C ALA A 241 -2.81 3.21 17.12
N VAL A 242 -2.98 4.49 16.81
CA VAL A 242 -4.17 4.96 16.06
C VAL A 242 -4.19 4.39 14.64
N ALA A 243 -3.06 4.42 13.93
CA ALA A 243 -2.98 3.86 12.57
C ALA A 243 -3.34 2.37 12.52
N TYR A 244 -2.81 1.53 13.42
CA TYR A 244 -3.12 0.10 13.41
C TYR A 244 -4.54 -0.20 13.90
N ILE A 245 -5.12 0.61 14.80
CA ILE A 245 -6.54 0.48 15.17
C ILE A 245 -7.40 0.67 13.93
N LEU A 246 -7.19 1.77 13.19
CA LEU A 246 -7.94 2.07 11.97
C LEU A 246 -7.72 1.01 10.89
N TYR A 247 -6.48 0.55 10.73
CA TYR A 247 -6.11 -0.52 9.79
C TYR A 247 -6.84 -1.84 10.10
N MET A 248 -6.77 -2.32 11.34
CA MET A 248 -7.41 -3.57 11.75
C MET A 248 -8.94 -3.46 11.71
N GLN A 249 -9.49 -2.32 12.09
CA GLN A 249 -10.92 -2.06 11.97
C GLN A 249 -11.36 -2.04 10.50
N GLY A 250 -10.58 -1.43 9.61
CA GLY A 250 -10.79 -1.50 8.16
C GLY A 250 -10.79 -2.93 7.64
N LEU A 251 -9.79 -3.73 8.01
CA LEU A 251 -9.70 -5.14 7.63
C LEU A 251 -10.87 -5.99 8.10
N SER A 252 -11.40 -5.74 9.31
CA SER A 252 -12.56 -6.46 9.84
C SER A 252 -13.85 -6.22 9.03
N MET A 253 -13.90 -5.17 8.18
CA MET A 253 -15.04 -4.90 7.31
C MET A 253 -15.06 -5.75 6.03
N GLY A 254 -14.20 -6.77 5.94
CA GLY A 254 -14.24 -7.76 4.87
C GLY A 254 -13.56 -7.31 3.58
N LEU A 255 -12.52 -6.48 3.68
CA LEU A 255 -11.73 -6.01 2.53
C LEU A 255 -11.07 -7.19 1.79
N GLU A 256 -10.86 -7.03 0.48
CA GLU A 256 -10.10 -7.99 -0.33
C GLU A 256 -8.61 -7.89 0.03
N THR A 257 -7.98 -9.03 0.33
CA THR A 257 -6.54 -9.07 0.70
C THR A 257 -5.64 -8.58 -0.43
N SER A 258 -6.05 -8.80 -1.67
CA SER A 258 -5.34 -8.32 -2.86
C SER A 258 -5.36 -6.80 -3.03
N LYS A 259 -6.36 -6.09 -2.47
CA LYS A 259 -6.50 -4.62 -2.63
C LYS A 259 -5.80 -3.84 -1.53
N VAL A 260 -5.72 -4.40 -0.32
CA VAL A 260 -5.21 -3.70 0.88
C VAL A 260 -3.77 -3.19 0.69
N PRO A 261 -2.78 -3.99 0.24
CA PRO A 261 -1.42 -3.48 0.09
C PRO A 261 -1.29 -2.35 -0.94
N VAL A 262 -2.11 -2.35 -2.00
CA VAL A 262 -2.11 -1.27 -3.00
C VAL A 262 -2.69 0.02 -2.43
N VAL A 263 -3.76 -0.07 -1.64
CA VAL A 263 -4.33 1.09 -0.96
C VAL A 263 -3.34 1.65 0.09
N MET A 264 -2.61 0.76 0.76
CA MET A 264 -1.56 1.16 1.71
C MET A 264 -0.42 1.94 1.08
N SER A 265 -0.10 1.72 -0.20
CA SER A 265 0.95 2.48 -0.90
C SER A 265 0.70 3.98 -0.95
N PHE A 266 -0.50 4.46 -0.61
CA PHE A 266 -0.79 5.87 -0.33
C PHE A 266 0.13 6.47 0.75
N GLU A 267 0.66 5.66 1.66
CA GLU A 267 1.72 6.06 2.60
C GLU A 267 2.91 6.72 1.89
N THR A 268 3.34 6.17 0.75
CA THR A 268 4.45 6.69 -0.05
C THR A 268 4.17 8.12 -0.51
N VAL A 269 2.93 8.38 -0.94
CA VAL A 269 2.50 9.71 -1.41
C VAL A 269 2.60 10.70 -0.26
N VAL A 270 2.08 10.35 0.91
CA VAL A 270 2.13 11.22 2.09
C VAL A 270 3.56 11.45 2.57
N THR A 271 4.39 10.41 2.55
CA THR A 271 5.81 10.51 2.92
C THR A 271 6.56 11.50 2.03
N VAL A 272 6.36 11.42 0.70
CA VAL A 272 6.99 12.36 -0.24
C VAL A 272 6.47 13.78 -0.06
N LEU A 273 5.16 13.96 0.15
CA LEU A 273 4.58 15.29 0.42
C LEU A 273 5.12 15.90 1.72
N VAL A 274 5.28 15.09 2.75
CA VAL A 274 5.92 15.49 4.01
C VAL A 274 7.40 15.82 3.77
N GLY A 275 8.12 15.04 2.96
CA GLY A 275 9.49 15.32 2.53
C GLY A 275 9.63 16.70 1.88
N ILE A 276 8.78 17.00 0.91
CA ILE A 276 8.77 18.29 0.20
C ILE A 276 8.36 19.43 1.14
N GLY A 277 7.34 19.24 1.97
CA GLY A 277 6.77 20.30 2.80
C GLY A 277 7.58 20.61 4.07
N VAL A 278 8.05 19.58 4.79
CA VAL A 278 8.74 19.72 6.08
C VAL A 278 10.24 19.83 5.91
N TYR A 279 10.82 19.04 5.00
CA TYR A 279 12.27 18.98 4.78
C TYR A 279 12.73 19.83 3.60
N ALA A 280 11.82 20.57 2.95
CA ALA A 280 12.09 21.40 1.79
C ALA A 280 12.83 20.64 0.67
N GLU A 281 12.57 19.33 0.54
CA GLU A 281 13.16 18.53 -0.53
C GLU A 281 12.73 19.05 -1.91
N PRO A 282 13.62 19.04 -2.91
CA PRO A 282 13.28 19.48 -4.24
C PRO A 282 12.13 18.63 -4.81
N ALA A 283 11.04 19.29 -5.17
CA ALA A 283 9.90 18.71 -5.86
C ALA A 283 10.28 18.46 -7.34
N GLY A 284 11.04 17.40 -7.58
CA GLY A 284 11.38 16.96 -8.93
C GLY A 284 10.12 16.51 -9.70
N ALA A 285 10.08 16.77 -11.00
CA ALA A 285 8.99 16.30 -11.88
C ALA A 285 8.78 14.78 -11.79
N ILE A 286 9.85 14.03 -11.51
CA ILE A 286 9.83 12.57 -11.36
C ILE A 286 9.11 12.15 -10.08
N LYS A 287 9.33 12.85 -8.94
CA LYS A 287 8.57 12.61 -7.70
C LYS A 287 7.07 12.85 -7.89
N VAL A 288 6.71 13.92 -8.59
CA VAL A 288 5.30 14.24 -8.90
C VAL A 288 4.68 13.16 -9.79
N LEU A 289 5.39 12.71 -10.83
CA LEU A 289 4.94 11.60 -11.67
C LEU A 289 4.74 10.32 -10.84
N GLY A 290 5.66 10.01 -9.92
CA GLY A 290 5.53 8.88 -9.00
C GLY A 290 4.25 8.96 -8.17
N ILE A 291 3.95 10.13 -7.58
CA ILE A 291 2.70 10.36 -6.82
C ILE A 291 1.47 10.12 -7.69
N VAL A 292 1.45 10.67 -8.90
CA VAL A 292 0.31 10.51 -9.84
C VAL A 292 0.08 9.04 -10.19
N LEU A 293 1.15 8.28 -10.42
CA LEU A 293 1.07 6.84 -10.72
C LEU A 293 0.56 6.02 -9.54
N VAL A 294 0.99 6.32 -8.31
CA VAL A 294 0.47 5.64 -7.11
C VAL A 294 -1.03 5.94 -6.94
N LEU A 295 -1.45 7.19 -7.08
CA LEU A 295 -2.87 7.55 -7.02
C LEU A 295 -3.69 6.85 -8.11
N ALA A 296 -3.17 6.81 -9.35
CA ALA A 296 -3.79 6.09 -10.45
C ALA A 296 -3.91 4.59 -10.13
N SER A 297 -2.90 3.97 -9.52
CA SER A 297 -2.94 2.56 -9.13
C SER A 297 -4.07 2.25 -8.15
N ILE A 298 -4.32 3.13 -7.17
CA ILE A 298 -5.39 2.98 -6.18
C ILE A 298 -6.76 3.11 -6.85
N LEU A 299 -6.90 4.04 -7.80
CA LEU A 299 -8.12 4.20 -8.59
C LEU A 299 -8.37 2.97 -9.46
N ILE A 300 -7.38 2.53 -10.26
CA ILE A 300 -7.46 1.34 -11.12
C ILE A 300 -7.82 0.10 -10.30
N MET A 301 -7.23 -0.07 -9.12
CA MET A 301 -7.50 -1.21 -8.23
C MET A 301 -8.94 -1.24 -7.71
N ASN A 302 -9.53 -0.07 -7.47
CA ASN A 302 -10.90 0.07 -7.01
C ASN A 302 -11.93 0.12 -8.16
N THR A 303 -11.48 0.18 -9.42
CA THR A 303 -12.36 0.29 -10.57
C THR A 303 -12.41 -1.00 -11.38
N ASP A 304 -13.62 -1.46 -11.69
CA ASP A 304 -13.82 -2.59 -12.60
C ASP A 304 -13.69 -2.11 -14.06
N PHE A 305 -12.56 -2.38 -14.72
CA PHE A 305 -12.38 -2.16 -16.16
C PHE A 305 -13.39 -2.91 -17.02
N SER A 306 -14.04 -3.97 -16.53
CA SER A 306 -15.16 -4.59 -17.25
C SER A 306 -16.33 -3.60 -17.42
N LYS A 307 -16.55 -2.71 -16.46
CA LYS A 307 -17.51 -1.60 -16.58
C LYS A 307 -16.97 -0.43 -17.39
N LEU A 308 -15.67 -0.11 -17.30
CA LEU A 308 -15.06 0.96 -18.10
C LEU A 308 -14.95 0.62 -19.59
N ARG A 309 -14.55 -0.61 -19.93
CA ARG A 309 -14.50 -1.12 -21.31
C ARG A 309 -15.89 -1.13 -21.95
N ASN A 310 -16.92 -1.39 -21.15
CA ASN A 310 -18.31 -1.34 -21.58
C ASN A 310 -18.94 0.06 -21.39
N SER A 311 -18.15 1.07 -20.99
CA SER A 311 -18.63 2.44 -20.86
C SER A 311 -18.78 3.07 -22.24
N VAL A 312 -19.86 3.84 -22.41
CA VAL A 312 -20.16 4.62 -23.62
C VAL A 312 -18.96 5.49 -24.04
N PHE A 313 -18.15 5.95 -23.09
CA PHE A 313 -16.96 6.75 -23.34
C PHE A 313 -15.86 5.98 -24.07
N VAL A 314 -15.55 4.75 -23.64
CA VAL A 314 -14.54 3.92 -24.32
C VAL A 314 -15.04 3.48 -25.69
N GLY A 315 -16.36 3.25 -25.83
CA GLY A 315 -17.00 3.05 -27.12
C GLY A 315 -16.75 4.22 -28.09
N HIS A 316 -16.97 5.46 -27.64
CA HIS A 316 -16.72 6.66 -28.46
C HIS A 316 -15.25 6.85 -28.83
N VAL A 317 -14.31 6.53 -27.93
CA VAL A 317 -12.87 6.64 -28.21
C VAL A 317 -12.41 5.56 -29.20
N ILE A 318 -12.94 4.34 -29.08
CA ILE A 318 -12.67 3.28 -30.06
C ILE A 318 -13.28 3.66 -31.40
N GLU A 319 -14.52 4.15 -31.43
CA GLU A 319 -15.17 4.60 -32.66
C GLU A 319 -14.44 5.76 -33.34
N SER A 320 -13.84 6.68 -32.57
CA SER A 320 -13.05 7.79 -33.12
C SER A 320 -11.67 7.35 -33.62
N MET A 321 -11.13 6.26 -33.10
CA MET A 321 -9.87 5.67 -33.57
C MET A 321 -10.05 4.67 -34.72
N THR A 322 -11.26 4.11 -34.89
CA THR A 322 -11.56 3.21 -36.02
C THR A 322 -11.71 4.01 -37.31
N PHE A 323 -10.71 3.89 -38.19
CA PHE A 323 -10.83 4.36 -39.57
C PHE A 323 -11.99 3.63 -40.26
N LYS A 324 -13.01 4.37 -40.72
CA LYS A 324 -14.16 3.82 -41.45
C LYS A 324 -13.90 3.94 -42.96
N PRO A 325 -13.36 2.90 -43.63
CA PRO A 325 -12.91 2.99 -45.01
C PRO A 325 -14.03 3.39 -45.97
N ASN A 326 -15.24 2.86 -45.79
CA ASN A 326 -16.37 3.20 -46.68
C ASN A 326 -16.79 4.66 -46.58
N ALA A 327 -16.79 5.23 -45.37
CA ALA A 327 -17.14 6.63 -45.14
C ALA A 327 -16.09 7.56 -45.78
N TRP A 328 -14.80 7.24 -45.58
CA TRP A 328 -13.69 7.94 -46.22
C TRP A 328 -13.75 7.87 -47.74
N TRP A 329 -14.10 6.70 -48.31
CA TRP A 329 -14.27 6.55 -49.75
C TRP A 329 -15.44 7.37 -50.31
N THR A 330 -16.59 7.41 -49.62
CA THR A 330 -17.73 8.25 -50.04
C THR A 330 -17.40 9.75 -49.99
N GLU A 331 -16.67 10.19 -48.97
CA GLU A 331 -16.26 11.59 -48.82
C GLU A 331 -15.24 11.95 -49.92
N LYS A 332 -14.26 11.08 -50.17
CA LYS A 332 -13.30 11.23 -51.27
C LYS A 332 -13.95 11.21 -52.65
N SER A 333 -14.96 10.38 -52.88
CA SER A 333 -15.68 10.38 -54.16
C SER A 333 -16.45 11.67 -54.37
N GLN A 334 -17.09 12.20 -53.33
CA GLN A 334 -17.80 13.50 -53.40
C GLN A 334 -16.84 14.66 -53.66
N ASP A 335 -15.68 14.70 -53.00
CA ASP A 335 -14.66 15.72 -53.27
C ASP A 335 -14.13 15.63 -54.70
N MET A 336 -14.02 14.41 -55.24
CA MET A 336 -13.55 14.18 -56.60
C MET A 336 -14.61 14.59 -57.64
N ASP A 337 -15.89 14.38 -57.36
CA ASP A 337 -17.00 14.86 -58.17
C ASP A 337 -17.05 16.40 -58.18
N LEU A 338 -16.89 17.05 -57.03
CA LEU A 338 -16.80 18.50 -56.91
C LEU A 338 -15.58 19.08 -57.64
N PHE A 339 -14.44 18.39 -57.57
CA PHE A 339 -13.24 18.77 -58.29
C PHE A 339 -13.45 18.70 -59.81
N LYS A 340 -14.09 17.62 -60.29
CA LYS A 340 -14.44 17.43 -61.69
C LYS A 340 -15.41 18.50 -62.18
N GLU A 341 -16.42 18.84 -61.38
CA GLU A 341 -17.39 19.89 -61.69
C GLU A 341 -16.73 21.27 -61.80
N ARG A 342 -15.73 21.57 -60.97
CA ARG A 342 -15.04 22.87 -60.97
C ARG A 342 -13.95 23.02 -62.03
N THR A 343 -13.27 21.93 -62.40
CA THR A 343 -12.09 21.99 -63.30
C THR A 343 -12.35 21.43 -64.69
N GLY A 344 -13.43 20.66 -64.88
CA GLY A 344 -13.72 19.95 -66.13
C GLY A 344 -12.78 18.76 -66.40
N ILE A 345 -11.85 18.46 -65.51
CA ILE A 345 -10.87 17.38 -65.66
C ILE A 345 -11.42 16.13 -64.96
N ALA A 346 -11.63 15.06 -65.71
CA ALA A 346 -11.97 13.76 -65.16
C ALA A 346 -10.67 13.01 -64.78
N LEU A 347 -10.43 12.86 -63.47
CA LEU A 347 -9.41 11.95 -62.97
C LEU A 347 -10.03 10.55 -62.90
N GLU A 348 -9.60 9.63 -63.76
CA GLU A 348 -9.94 8.21 -63.61
C GLU A 348 -9.05 7.62 -62.51
N PRO A 349 -9.60 7.16 -61.37
CA PRO A 349 -8.80 6.47 -60.39
C PRO A 349 -8.46 5.09 -60.95
N THR A 350 -7.20 4.87 -61.34
CA THR A 350 -6.67 3.51 -61.47
C THR A 350 -6.59 2.92 -60.06
N VAL A 351 -7.70 2.34 -59.60
CA VAL A 351 -7.72 1.54 -58.38
C VAL A 351 -6.98 0.25 -58.70
N GLN A 352 -5.70 0.20 -58.37
CA GLN A 352 -5.01 -1.07 -58.27
C GLN A 352 -5.58 -1.74 -57.01
N GLU A 353 -6.52 -2.67 -57.20
CA GLU A 353 -7.10 -3.45 -56.11
C GLU A 353 -5.96 -4.17 -55.37
N SER A 354 -5.59 -3.65 -54.19
CA SER A 354 -4.66 -4.36 -53.33
C SER A 354 -5.40 -5.56 -52.73
N PRO A 355 -4.87 -6.80 -52.80
CA PRO A 355 -5.60 -8.01 -52.39
C PRO A 355 -5.93 -8.11 -50.89
N TRP A 356 -5.49 -7.14 -50.08
CA TRP A 356 -5.41 -7.30 -48.62
C TRP A 356 -6.60 -6.74 -47.83
N TYR A 357 -7.62 -6.19 -48.49
CA TYR A 357 -8.72 -5.49 -47.79
C TYR A 357 -10.06 -6.24 -47.71
N PHE A 358 -10.10 -7.51 -48.10
CA PHE A 358 -11.24 -8.38 -47.83
C PHE A 358 -10.81 -9.58 -46.97
N VAL A 359 -10.65 -9.34 -45.67
CA VAL A 359 -10.87 -10.40 -44.68
C VAL A 359 -11.87 -9.84 -43.67
N ARG A 360 -13.09 -10.34 -43.77
CA ARG A 360 -14.24 -10.03 -42.92
C ARG A 360 -14.18 -10.84 -41.64
#